data_AF-A0A924YA79-F1
#
_entry.id   AF-A0A924YA79-F1
#
_cell.length_a   1.000
_cell.length_b   1.000
_cell.length_c   1.000
_cell.angle_alpha   90.00
_cell.angle_beta   90.00
_cell.angle_gamma   90.00
#
_symmetry.space_group_name_H-M   'P 1'
#
loop_
_entity.id
_entity.type
_entity.pdbx_description
1 polymer ?
#
loop_
_entity_poly.entity_id
_entity_poly.type
_entity_poly.pdbx_seq_one_letter_code
_entity_poly.pdbx_strand_id
1 'polypeptide(L)'
;MPEMDDILKLLWPSDVNPLWNIFLYVIFFLSFVTLLLIPDKNMTSTVIIGIVILTCIIDLLQVFKPRAFGTLMLHIAMFALPLIAVGMVRVRAGKTVKAMVPAILTAIFGGLYFFIFWLVEQRS
;
A
#
# COMPACT_ATOMS: atom_id res chain seq x y z
N MET A 1 -1.04 3.02 28.73
CA MET A 1 -1.33 2.38 27.43
C MET A 1 -2.11 3.42 26.64
N PRO A 2 -1.79 3.70 25.36
CA PRO A 2 -2.59 4.63 24.57
C PRO A 2 -4.05 4.16 24.57
N GLU A 3 -4.97 5.09 24.80
CA GLU A 3 -6.39 4.77 24.79
C GLU A 3 -6.84 4.53 23.34
N MET A 4 -7.90 3.75 23.12
CA MET A 4 -8.35 3.40 21.76
C MET A 4 -8.65 4.67 20.91
N ASP A 5 -9.04 5.74 21.59
CA ASP A 5 -9.30 7.06 21.01
C ASP A 5 -8.02 7.73 20.48
N ASP A 6 -6.86 7.51 21.11
CA ASP A 6 -5.57 8.01 20.63
C ASP A 6 -5.18 7.34 19.31
N ILE A 7 -5.43 6.04 19.19
CA ILE A 7 -5.14 5.26 17.97
C ILE A 7 -6.06 5.72 16.83
N LEU A 8 -7.36 5.86 17.11
CA LEU A 8 -8.34 6.34 16.13
C LEU A 8 -8.02 7.75 15.65
N LYS A 9 -7.59 8.63 16.56
CA LYS A 9 -7.20 10.00 16.23
C LYS A 9 -5.91 10.07 15.40
N LEU A 10 -4.98 9.13 15.61
CA LEU A 10 -3.75 9.03 14.82
C LEU A 10 -4.00 8.44 13.44
N LEU A 11 -4.99 7.54 13.32
CA LEU A 11 -5.41 6.99 12.03
C LEU A 11 -6.23 7.99 11.21
N TRP A 12 -6.98 8.90 11.85
CA TRP A 12 -7.72 9.94 11.14
C TRP A 12 -6.78 10.78 10.25
N PRO A 13 -7.21 11.20 9.03
CA PRO A 13 -6.41 12.06 8.17
C PRO A 13 -5.90 13.27 8.95
N SER A 14 -4.60 13.33 9.15
CA SER A 14 -3.95 14.41 9.87
C SER A 14 -3.86 15.66 8.98
N ASP A 15 -4.18 16.83 9.53
CA ASP A 15 -4.18 18.12 8.83
C ASP A 15 -2.77 18.57 8.39
N VAL A 16 -1.72 17.92 8.90
CA VAL A 16 -0.33 18.33 8.71
C VAL A 16 0.15 18.07 7.28
N ASN A 17 -0.31 16.99 6.63
CA ASN A 17 0.09 16.63 5.26
C ASN A 17 -1.05 15.91 4.51
N PRO A 18 -2.13 16.64 4.14
CA PRO A 18 -3.34 16.03 3.58
C PRO A 18 -3.09 15.33 2.24
N LEU A 19 -2.11 15.81 1.46
CA LEU A 19 -1.76 15.22 0.18
C LEU A 19 -1.14 13.83 0.35
N TRP A 20 -0.20 13.62 1.28
CA TRP A 20 0.39 12.29 1.47
C TRP A 20 -0.63 11.28 2.02
N ASN A 21 -1.47 11.73 2.94
CA ASN A 21 -2.55 10.92 3.49
C ASN A 21 -3.51 10.45 2.38
N ILE A 22 -3.90 11.32 1.44
CA ILE A 22 -4.82 10.93 0.37
C ILE A 22 -4.23 9.83 -0.53
N PHE A 23 -2.93 9.90 -0.85
CA PHE A 23 -2.26 8.86 -1.63
C PHE A 23 -2.24 7.53 -0.89
N LEU A 24 -1.88 7.53 0.40
CA LEU A 24 -1.88 6.32 1.23
C LEU A 24 -3.28 5.69 1.33
N TYR A 25 -4.33 6.49 1.49
CA TYR A 25 -5.70 5.99 1.52
C TYR A 25 -6.14 5.38 0.18
N VAL A 26 -5.73 5.96 -0.95
CA VAL A 26 -6.01 5.40 -2.28
C VAL A 26 -5.29 4.06 -2.47
N ILE A 27 -4.00 3.98 -2.12
CA ILE A 27 -3.21 2.75 -2.22
C ILE A 27 -3.80 1.67 -1.30
N PHE A 28 -4.16 2.03 -0.08
CA PHE A 28 -4.80 1.14 0.89
C PHE A 28 -6.12 0.58 0.34
N PHE A 29 -7.00 1.45 -0.15
CA PHE A 29 -8.31 1.05 -0.67
C PHE A 29 -8.18 0.12 -1.89
N LEU A 30 -7.30 0.44 -2.84
CA LEU A 30 -7.06 -0.40 -4.01
C LEU A 30 -6.43 -1.75 -3.64
N SER A 31 -5.52 -1.76 -2.64
CA SER A 31 -4.94 -3.00 -2.12
C SER A 31 -5.99 -3.87 -1.42
N PHE A 32 -6.90 -3.25 -0.67
CA PHE A 32 -8.02 -3.96 -0.03
C PHE A 32 -8.96 -4.57 -1.07
N VAL A 33 -9.34 -3.81 -2.12
CA VAL A 33 -10.13 -4.34 -3.24
C VAL A 33 -9.39 -5.48 -3.94
N THR A 34 -8.08 -5.35 -4.14
CA THR A 34 -7.25 -6.42 -4.72
C THR A 34 -7.30 -7.69 -3.87
N LEU A 35 -7.17 -7.56 -2.54
CA LEU A 35 -7.23 -8.68 -1.60
C LEU A 35 -8.55 -9.44 -1.73
N LEU A 36 -9.68 -8.74 -1.81
CA LEU A 36 -11.01 -9.34 -1.95
C LEU A 36 -11.22 -10.06 -3.29
N LEU A 37 -10.44 -9.73 -4.32
CA LEU A 37 -10.57 -10.28 -5.67
C LEU A 37 -9.57 -11.41 -5.96
N ILE A 38 -8.57 -11.64 -5.09
CA ILE A 38 -7.64 -12.75 -5.23
C ILE A 38 -8.35 -14.06 -4.87
N PRO A 39 -8.29 -15.10 -5.72
CA PRO A 39 -8.86 -16.40 -5.36
C PRO A 39 -8.10 -17.06 -4.20
N ASP A 40 -8.81 -17.67 -3.25
CA ASP A 40 -8.26 -18.26 -2.01
C ASP A 40 -7.08 -19.23 -2.21
N LYS A 41 -7.09 -19.95 -3.34
CA LYS A 41 -6.00 -20.86 -3.72
C LYS A 41 -4.65 -20.18 -3.94
N ASN A 42 -4.62 -18.85 -4.09
CA ASN A 42 -3.41 -18.05 -4.29
C ASN A 42 -2.99 -17.40 -2.97
N MET A 43 -2.75 -18.22 -1.95
CA MET A 43 -2.42 -17.78 -0.60
C MET A 43 -1.19 -16.87 -0.57
N THR A 44 -0.15 -17.17 -1.36
CA THR A 44 1.06 -16.34 -1.43
C THR A 44 0.77 -14.92 -1.93
N SER A 45 -0.01 -14.77 -3.02
CA SER A 45 -0.42 -13.46 -3.52
C SER A 45 -1.26 -12.70 -2.50
N THR A 46 -2.14 -13.40 -1.78
CA THR A 46 -2.99 -12.83 -0.72
C THR A 46 -2.13 -12.26 0.41
N VAL A 47 -1.12 -13.01 0.86
CA VAL A 47 -0.18 -12.56 1.89
C VAL A 47 0.62 -11.34 1.42
N ILE A 48 1.10 -11.34 0.17
CA ILE A 48 1.85 -10.19 -0.37
C ILE A 48 0.99 -8.92 -0.38
N ILE A 49 -0.27 -9.00 -0.83
CA ILE A 49 -1.18 -7.84 -0.76
C ILE A 49 -1.50 -7.45 0.69
N GLY A 50 -1.64 -8.42 1.59
CA GLY A 50 -1.77 -8.14 3.02
C GLY A 50 -0.59 -7.35 3.57
N ILE A 51 0.65 -7.67 3.14
CA ILE A 51 1.84 -6.90 3.50
C ILE A 51 1.76 -5.47 2.97
N VAL A 52 1.27 -5.24 1.75
CA VAL A 52 1.07 -3.89 1.19
C VAL A 52 0.09 -3.07 2.02
N ILE A 53 -1.00 -3.70 2.47
CA ILE A 53 -1.98 -3.05 3.37
C ILE A 53 -1.31 -2.69 4.70
N LEU A 54 -0.53 -3.60 5.27
CA LEU A 54 0.19 -3.35 6.52
C LEU A 54 1.22 -2.23 6.36
N THR A 55 1.99 -2.18 5.27
CA THR A 55 2.95 -1.10 5.03
C THR A 55 2.25 0.25 4.91
N CYS A 56 1.04 0.31 4.30
CA CYS A 56 0.24 1.54 4.27
C CYS A 56 -0.13 2.02 5.66
N ILE A 57 -0.55 1.11 6.55
CA ILE A 57 -0.88 1.46 7.93
C ILE A 57 0.35 1.94 8.70
N ILE A 58 1.49 1.26 8.55
CA ILE A 58 2.75 1.65 9.22
C ILE A 58 3.19 3.05 8.78
N ASP A 59 3.06 3.36 7.49
CA ASP A 59 3.42 4.68 6.94
C ASP A 59 2.43 5.76 7.38
N LEU A 60 1.12 5.44 7.42
CA LEU A 60 0.08 6.35 7.92
C LEU A 60 0.31 6.73 9.40
N LEU A 61 0.75 5.76 10.21
CA LEU A 61 1.10 5.97 11.61
C LEU A 61 2.44 6.70 11.80
N GLN A 62 3.15 7.02 10.70
CA GLN A 62 4.47 7.66 10.72
C GLN A 62 5.46 7.00 11.69
N VAL A 63 5.45 5.66 11.73
CA VAL A 63 6.30 4.87 12.63
C VAL A 63 7.79 5.18 12.41
N PHE A 64 8.15 5.43 11.15
CA PHE A 64 9.49 5.87 10.78
C PHE A 64 9.48 7.37 10.43
N LYS A 65 10.60 8.04 10.72
CA LYS A 65 10.80 9.43 10.30
C LYS A 65 10.79 9.51 8.76
N PRO A 66 10.28 10.60 8.15
CA PRO A 66 10.19 10.75 6.69
C PRO A 66 11.47 10.40 5.91
N ARG A 67 12.65 10.76 6.45
CA ARG A 67 13.96 10.55 5.81
C ARG A 67 14.67 9.26 6.23
N ALA A 68 14.00 8.40 7.00
CA ALA A 68 14.59 7.14 7.43
C ALA A 68 14.62 6.13 6.28
N PHE A 69 15.57 5.20 6.35
CA PHE A 69 15.63 4.08 5.41
C PHE A 69 14.36 3.21 5.46
N GLY A 70 13.73 3.09 6.63
CA GLY A 70 12.47 2.36 6.80
C GLY A 70 11.34 2.88 5.90
N THR A 71 11.15 4.20 5.85
CA THR A 71 10.13 4.85 5.01
C THR A 71 10.35 4.55 3.53
N LEU A 72 11.61 4.60 3.08
CA LEU A 72 11.97 4.24 1.70
C LEU A 72 11.58 2.80 1.36
N MET A 73 11.83 1.86 2.28
CA MET A 73 11.44 0.45 2.09
C MET A 73 9.93 0.26 2.04
N LEU A 74 9.16 0.98 2.87
CA LEU A 74 7.70 0.94 2.84
C LEU A 74 7.15 1.40 1.49
N HIS A 75 7.68 2.49 0.94
CA HIS A 75 7.21 3.05 -0.33
C HIS A 75 7.57 2.15 -1.51
N ILE A 76 8.77 1.56 -1.51
CA ILE A 76 9.15 0.54 -2.49
C ILE A 76 8.22 -0.67 -2.40
N ALA A 77 7.89 -1.11 -1.20
CA ALA A 77 6.97 -2.23 -1.00
C ALA A 77 5.57 -1.92 -1.57
N MET A 78 5.04 -0.71 -1.32
CA MET A 78 3.75 -0.27 -1.88
C MET A 78 3.73 -0.22 -3.41
N PHE A 79 4.88 0.05 -4.03
CA PHE A 79 5.03 0.07 -5.49
C PHE A 79 5.20 -1.34 -6.09
N ALA A 80 6.17 -2.11 -5.61
CA ALA A 80 6.65 -3.32 -6.28
C ALA A 80 5.83 -4.57 -5.93
N LEU A 81 5.44 -4.73 -4.65
CA LEU A 81 4.73 -5.92 -4.19
C LEU A 81 3.37 -6.16 -4.85
N PRO A 82 2.52 -5.16 -5.13
CA PRO A 82 1.26 -5.44 -5.81
C PRO A 82 1.45 -5.96 -7.24
N LEU A 83 2.49 -5.52 -7.96
CA LEU A 83 2.85 -6.07 -9.28
C LEU A 83 3.30 -7.52 -9.18
N ILE A 84 4.16 -7.83 -8.20
CA ILE A 84 4.64 -9.19 -7.95
C ILE A 84 3.46 -10.10 -7.60
N ALA A 85 2.59 -9.67 -6.67
CA ALA A 85 1.44 -10.43 -6.23
C ALA A 85 0.53 -10.81 -7.41
N VAL A 86 0.28 -9.85 -8.31
CA VAL A 86 -0.59 -10.05 -9.47
C VAL A 86 0.00 -11.01 -10.50
N GLY A 87 1.31 -10.91 -10.75
CA GLY A 87 2.03 -11.83 -11.66
C GLY A 87 2.04 -13.27 -11.16
N MET A 88 1.90 -13.46 -9.84
CA MET A 88 1.84 -14.78 -9.20
C MET A 88 0.43 -15.39 -9.17
N VAL A 89 -0.63 -14.63 -9.46
CA VAL A 89 -2.01 -15.15 -9.41
C VAL A 89 -2.23 -16.17 -10.52
N ARG A 90 -2.49 -17.42 -10.13
CA ARG A 90 -2.80 -18.51 -11.07
C ARG A 90 -4.30 -18.63 -11.29
N VAL A 91 -4.74 -18.37 -12.52
CA VAL A 91 -6.12 -18.58 -12.98
C VAL A 91 -6.20 -19.77 -13.94
N ARG A 92 -7.40 -20.35 -14.07
CA ARG A 92 -7.65 -21.42 -15.03
C ARG A 92 -7.44 -20.85 -16.44
N ALA A 93 -6.83 -21.63 -17.34
CA ALA A 93 -6.62 -21.22 -18.72
C ALA A 93 -7.90 -20.63 -19.33
N GLY A 94 -7.78 -19.46 -19.96
CA GLY A 94 -8.91 -18.72 -20.57
C GLY A 94 -9.72 -17.83 -19.61
N LYS A 95 -9.38 -17.73 -18.32
CA LYS A 95 -10.00 -16.76 -17.40
C LYS A 95 -9.07 -15.59 -17.10
N THR A 96 -9.62 -14.39 -17.04
CA THR A 96 -8.89 -13.17 -16.65
C THR A 96 -8.74 -13.09 -15.13
N VAL A 97 -7.61 -12.54 -14.67
CA VAL A 97 -7.37 -12.25 -13.25
C VAL A 97 -8.12 -10.98 -12.89
N LYS A 98 -9.24 -11.11 -12.16
CA LYS A 98 -10.06 -9.94 -11.75
C LYS A 98 -9.28 -8.96 -10.85
N ALA A 99 -8.38 -9.48 -10.02
CA ALA A 99 -7.49 -8.69 -9.18
C ALA A 99 -6.43 -7.90 -9.97
N MET A 100 -6.32 -8.09 -11.30
CA MET A 100 -5.26 -7.51 -12.11
C MET A 100 -5.33 -6.00 -12.18
N VAL A 101 -6.51 -5.48 -12.53
CA VAL A 101 -6.74 -4.04 -12.68
C VAL A 101 -6.47 -3.29 -11.37
N PRO A 102 -7.07 -3.64 -10.22
CA PRO A 102 -6.83 -2.90 -8.99
C PRO A 102 -5.38 -3.01 -8.51
N ALA A 103 -4.70 -4.16 -8.69
CA ALA A 103 -3.29 -4.28 -8.31
C ALA A 103 -2.36 -3.41 -9.16
N ILE A 104 -2.61 -3.31 -10.47
CA ILE A 104 -1.84 -2.42 -11.35
C ILE A 104 -2.09 -0.96 -10.96
N LEU A 105 -3.34 -0.58 -10.65
CA LEU A 105 -3.63 0.76 -10.15
C LEU A 105 -2.93 1.03 -8.82
N THR A 106 -2.95 0.08 -7.87
CA THR A 106 -2.18 0.18 -6.62
C THR A 106 -0.71 0.45 -6.91
N ALA A 107 -0.11 -0.29 -7.85
CA ALA A 107 1.28 -0.09 -8.21
C ALA A 107 1.53 1.29 -8.84
N ILE A 108 0.65 1.77 -9.71
CA ILE A 108 0.78 3.10 -10.32
C ILE A 108 0.74 4.18 -9.22
N PHE A 109 -0.26 4.15 -8.34
CA PHE A 109 -0.38 5.10 -7.25
C PHE A 109 0.76 4.98 -6.23
N GLY A 110 1.18 3.75 -5.90
CA GLY A 110 2.34 3.48 -5.04
C GLY A 110 3.65 3.97 -5.65
N GLY A 111 3.82 3.84 -6.97
CA GLY A 111 4.95 4.37 -7.70
C GLY A 111 4.96 5.89 -7.72
N LEU A 112 3.83 6.53 -8.04
CA LEU A 112 3.69 7.98 -7.96
C LEU A 112 3.99 8.50 -6.56
N TYR A 113 3.43 7.87 -5.54
CA TYR A 113 3.70 8.20 -4.14
C TYR A 113 5.20 8.09 -3.82
N PHE A 114 5.83 6.95 -4.14
CA PHE A 114 7.27 6.74 -3.95
C PHE A 114 8.11 7.81 -4.65
N PHE A 115 7.91 8.05 -5.94
CA PHE A 115 8.76 8.97 -6.70
C PHE A 115 8.57 10.43 -6.27
N ILE A 116 7.33 10.86 -6.02
CA ILE A 116 7.05 12.24 -5.59
C ILE A 116 7.56 12.45 -4.16
N PHE A 117 7.30 11.53 -3.25
CA PHE A 117 7.79 11.62 -1.87
C PHE A 117 9.32 11.60 -1.81
N TRP A 118 9.94 10.71 -2.59
CA TRP A 118 11.40 10.65 -2.68
C TRP A 118 12.01 11.95 -3.19
N LEU A 119 11.42 12.54 -4.23
CA LEU A 119 11.91 13.78 -4.83
C LEU A 119 11.74 14.99 -3.90
N VAL A 120 10.61 15.08 -3.19
CA VAL A 120 10.23 16.27 -2.39
C VAL A 120 10.76 16.19 -0.96
N GLU A 121 10.62 15.05 -0.29
CA GLU A 121 10.92 14.92 1.15
C GLU A 121 12.21 14.17 1.45
N GLN A 122 12.55 13.14 0.67
CA GLN A 122 13.70 12.28 0.96
C GLN A 122 15.04 12.88 0.47
N ARG A 123 15.02 13.64 -0.63
CA ARG A 123 16.22 14.28 -1.21
C ARG A 123 16.57 15.63 -0.56
N SER A 124 15.59 16.32 0.02
CA SER A 124 15.72 17.62 0.68
C SER A 124 16.17 17.49 2.14
#